data_AF-A0A3A8E5E2-F1
#
_entry.id   AF-A0A3A8E5E2-F1
#
_cell.length_a   1.000
_cell.length_b   1.000
_cell.length_c   1.000
_cell.angle_alpha   90.00
_cell.angle_beta   90.00
_cell.angle_gamma   90.00
#
_symmetry.space_group_name_H-M   'P 1'
#
loop_
_entity.id
_entity.type
_entity.pdbx_description
1 polymer ?
#
loop_
_entity_poly.entity_id
_entity_poly.type
_entity_poly.pdbx_seq_one_letter_code
_entity_poly.pdbx_strand_id
1 'polypeptide(L)'
;MSFMDIQTEVAPIEVAKLVEDAIFWFEQRIEALNDIVESEGHVILASQNGSESKMNAEQSTAFRAGIATAISIIGKFPLSLDRPTSQPFVPDELDD
;
A
#
# COMPACT_ATOMS: atom_id res chain seq x y z
N MET A 1 -17.76 -26.16 30.57
CA MET A 1 -17.37 -25.29 29.44
C MET A 1 -16.46 -24.21 30.01
N SER A 2 -15.15 -24.32 29.78
CA SER A 2 -14.20 -23.26 30.13
C SER A 2 -14.30 -22.21 29.04
N PHE A 3 -14.78 -21.01 29.35
CA PHE A 3 -14.57 -19.86 28.47
C PHE A 3 -13.05 -19.67 28.40
N MET A 4 -12.48 -19.78 27.20
CA MET A 4 -11.13 -19.28 26.97
C MET A 4 -11.24 -17.77 27.11
N ASP A 5 -10.81 -17.23 28.25
CA ASP A 5 -10.57 -15.81 28.39
C ASP A 5 -9.49 -15.46 27.36
N ILE A 6 -9.93 -14.91 26.22
CA ILE A 6 -9.03 -14.33 25.23
C ILE A 6 -8.40 -13.14 25.94
N GLN A 7 -7.16 -13.29 26.37
CA GLN A 7 -6.39 -12.23 27.00
C GLN A 7 -6.09 -11.19 25.91
N THR A 8 -6.95 -10.20 25.76
CA THR A 8 -6.72 -9.09 24.85
C THR A 8 -5.61 -8.22 25.44
N GLU A 9 -4.42 -8.26 24.86
CA GLU A 9 -3.37 -7.31 25.20
C GLU A 9 -3.74 -5.92 24.67
N VAL A 10 -3.69 -4.93 25.55
CA VAL A 10 -3.99 -3.54 25.22
C VAL A 10 -2.68 -2.80 24.96
N ALA A 11 -2.51 -2.30 23.75
CA ALA A 11 -1.37 -1.45 23.42
C ALA A 11 -1.52 -0.06 24.08
N PRO A 12 -0.43 0.58 24.51
CA PRO A 12 -0.46 1.99 24.92
C PRO A 12 -1.02 2.89 23.81
N ILE A 13 -1.70 3.98 24.18
CA ILE A 13 -2.32 4.90 23.22
C ILE A 13 -1.30 5.52 22.25
N GLU A 14 -0.06 5.70 22.70
CA GLU A 14 1.03 6.20 21.88
C GLU A 14 1.41 5.22 20.76
N VAL A 15 1.32 3.91 21.03
CA VAL A 15 1.56 2.86 20.04
C VAL A 15 0.43 2.81 19.03
N ALA A 16 -0.82 2.91 19.49
CA ALA A 16 -1.98 2.97 18.59
C ALA A 16 -1.89 4.16 17.62
N LYS A 17 -1.55 5.35 18.13
CA LYS A 17 -1.34 6.55 17.30
C LYS A 17 -0.23 6.38 16.27
N LEU A 18 0.89 5.77 16.67
CA LEU A 18 1.99 5.50 15.74
C LEU A 18 1.56 4.59 14.59
N VAL A 19 0.72 3.59 14.88
CA VAL A 19 0.19 2.69 13.85
C VAL A 19 -0.80 3.42 12.94
N GLU A 20 -1.70 4.23 13.47
CA GLU A 20 -2.61 5.08 12.69
C GLU A 20 -1.86 6.04 11.75
N ASP A 21 -0.84 6.73 12.26
CA ASP A 21 0.00 7.63 11.46
C ASP A 21 0.73 6.87 10.33
N ALA A 22 1.19 5.65 10.61
CA ALA A 22 1.86 4.81 9.62
C ALA A 22 0.90 4.31 8.53
N ILE A 23 -0.34 3.94 8.90
CA ILE A 23 -1.41 3.57 7.96
C ILE A 23 -1.68 4.74 7.03
N PHE A 24 -1.95 5.92 7.59
CA PHE A 24 -2.27 7.12 6.81
C PHE A 24 -1.13 7.48 5.85
N TRP A 25 0.12 7.45 6.34
CA TRP A 25 1.31 7.73 5.52
C TRP A 25 1.48 6.73 4.35
N PHE A 26 1.07 5.49 4.56
CA PHE A 26 1.09 4.45 3.54
C PHE A 26 -0.03 4.65 2.52
N GLU A 27 -1.26 4.92 2.96
CA GLU A 27 -2.41 5.20 2.09
C GLU A 27 -2.14 6.38 1.16
N GLN A 28 -1.61 7.50 1.68
CA GLN A 28 -1.25 8.66 0.85
C GLN A 28 -0.20 8.34 -0.23
N ARG A 29 0.69 7.38 0.03
CA ARG A 29 1.68 6.94 -0.99
C ARG A 29 1.05 6.07 -2.05
N ILE A 30 0.16 5.15 -1.66
CA ILE A 30 -0.56 4.31 -2.61
C ILE A 30 -1.43 5.18 -3.51
N GLU A 31 -2.11 6.19 -2.95
CA GLU A 31 -2.86 7.19 -3.72
C GLU A 31 -1.97 7.89 -4.76
N ALA A 32 -0.84 8.46 -4.34
CA ALA A 32 0.09 9.12 -5.26
C ALA A 32 0.66 8.18 -6.35
N LEU A 33 0.82 6.89 -6.04
CA LEU A 33 1.25 5.90 -7.03
C LEU A 33 0.12 5.54 -8.01
N ASN A 34 -1.13 5.46 -7.56
CA ASN A 34 -2.29 5.27 -8.44
C ASN A 34 -2.45 6.45 -9.40
N ASP A 35 -2.25 7.69 -8.95
CA ASP A 35 -2.26 8.87 -9.83
C ASP A 35 -1.24 8.73 -10.97
N ILE A 36 -0.06 8.17 -10.69
CA ILE A 36 0.96 7.91 -11.73
C ILE A 36 0.49 6.84 -12.72
N VAL A 37 -0.17 5.79 -12.23
CA VAL A 37 -0.72 4.71 -13.08
C VAL A 37 -1.80 5.25 -14.03
N GLU A 38 -2.69 6.10 -13.51
CA GLU A 38 -3.83 6.66 -14.25
C GLU A 38 -3.47 7.89 -15.11
N SER A 39 -2.33 8.53 -14.84
CA SER A 39 -1.87 9.67 -15.62
C SER A 39 -1.75 9.35 -17.11
N GLU A 40 -1.79 10.34 -18.00
CA GLU A 40 -1.53 10.17 -19.43
C GLU A 40 -0.14 10.70 -19.82
N GLY A 41 0.38 10.31 -20.98
CA GLY A 41 1.65 10.84 -21.49
C GLY A 41 2.92 10.12 -21.03
N HIS A 42 4.06 10.78 -21.20
CA HIS A 42 5.38 10.22 -20.91
C HIS A 42 5.77 10.39 -19.45
N VAL A 43 6.35 9.34 -18.87
CA VAL A 43 6.93 9.40 -17.53
C VAL A 43 8.26 10.12 -17.58
N ILE A 44 8.46 11.06 -16.65
CA ILE A 44 9.73 11.77 -16.46
C ILE A 44 10.25 11.39 -15.07
N LEU A 45 11.45 10.81 -15.03
CA LEU A 45 12.13 10.55 -13.77
C LEU A 45 12.92 11.78 -13.37
N ALA A 46 12.53 12.38 -12.25
CA ALA A 46 13.30 13.45 -11.61
C ALA A 46 14.64 12.88 -11.11
N SER A 47 15.73 13.60 -11.38
CA SER A 47 17.08 13.27 -10.93
C SER A 47 17.61 14.36 -10.01
N GLN A 48 18.26 13.97 -8.92
CA GLN A 48 18.92 14.90 -8.01
C GLN A 48 20.06 15.68 -8.68
N ASN A 49 20.58 15.18 -9.81
CA ASN A 49 21.66 15.82 -10.56
C ASN A 49 21.17 16.77 -11.67
N GLY A 50 19.87 17.10 -11.69
CA GLY A 50 19.29 18.08 -12.61
C GLY A 50 19.03 17.59 -14.04
N SER A 51 19.39 16.35 -14.38
CA SER A 51 19.05 15.73 -15.66
C SER A 51 17.80 14.86 -15.52
N GLU A 52 16.65 15.42 -15.87
CA GLU A 52 15.42 14.64 -15.99
C GLU A 52 15.56 13.57 -17.09
N SER A 53 15.14 12.34 -16.79
CA SER A 53 15.14 11.24 -17.76
C SER A 53 13.72 11.00 -18.24
N LYS A 54 13.40 11.47 -19.44
CA LYS A 54 12.12 11.23 -20.10
C LYS A 54 12.09 9.83 -20.73
N MET A 55 11.14 9.01 -20.31
CA MET A 55 10.88 7.70 -20.89
C MET A 55 10.15 7.84 -22.23
N ASN A 56 10.43 6.93 -23.17
CA ASN A 56 9.61 6.80 -24.37
C ASN A 56 8.23 6.19 -24.04
N ALA A 57 7.37 6.00 -25.04
CA ALA A 57 6.00 5.53 -24.82
C ALA A 57 5.96 4.12 -24.21
N GLU A 58 6.69 3.18 -24.80
CA GLU A 58 6.75 1.78 -24.32
C GLU A 58 7.32 1.68 -22.91
N GLN A 59 8.40 2.41 -22.62
CA GLN A 59 8.99 2.49 -21.29
C GLN A 59 8.03 3.08 -20.26
N SER A 60 7.28 4.12 -20.63
CA SER A 60 6.28 4.75 -19.76
C SER A 60 5.14 3.78 -19.43
N THR A 61 4.66 3.03 -20.43
CA THR A 61 3.65 1.99 -20.25
C THR A 61 4.16 0.88 -19.33
N ALA A 62 5.37 0.37 -19.58
CA ALA A 62 5.98 -0.66 -18.74
C ALA A 62 6.19 -0.20 -17.29
N PHE A 63 6.61 1.06 -17.11
CA PHE A 63 6.80 1.66 -15.79
C PHE A 63 5.48 1.72 -15.00
N ARG A 64 4.39 2.20 -15.64
CA ARG A 64 3.06 2.24 -15.01
C ARG A 64 2.53 0.85 -14.69
N ALA A 65 2.70 -0.12 -15.58
CA ALA A 65 2.34 -1.51 -15.31
C ALA A 65 3.13 -2.09 -14.12
N GLY A 66 4.41 -1.72 -14.00
CA GLY A 66 5.24 -2.07 -12.85
C GLY A 66 4.71 -1.49 -11.54
N ILE A 67 4.33 -0.20 -11.53
CA ILE A 67 3.70 0.44 -10.36
C ILE A 67 2.37 -0.24 -10.01
N ALA A 68 1.49 -0.47 -11.00
CA ALA A 68 0.21 -1.15 -10.76
C ALA A 68 0.40 -2.55 -10.15
N THR A 69 1.42 -3.28 -10.60
CA THR A 69 1.79 -4.59 -10.02
C THR A 69 2.29 -4.44 -8.59
N ALA A 70 3.13 -3.44 -8.31
CA ALA A 70 3.60 -3.18 -6.95
C ALA A 70 2.45 -2.82 -6.00
N ILE A 71 1.50 -1.98 -6.45
CA ILE A 71 0.30 -1.63 -5.67
C ILE A 71 -0.56 -2.87 -5.42
N SER A 72 -0.76 -3.74 -6.41
CA SER A 72 -1.60 -4.94 -6.21
C SER A 72 -1.02 -5.93 -5.20
N ILE A 73 0.31 -5.92 -5.00
CA ILE A 73 1.00 -6.74 -4.01
C ILE A 73 1.00 -6.06 -2.63
N ILE A 74 1.39 -4.78 -2.58
CA ILE A 74 1.68 -4.06 -1.32
C ILE A 74 0.43 -3.36 -0.79
N GLY A 75 -0.40 -2.76 -1.65
CA GLY A 75 -1.64 -2.09 -1.28
C GLY A 75 -2.74 -3.02 -0.77
N LYS A 76 -2.61 -4.34 -1.00
CA LYS A 76 -3.50 -5.35 -0.40
C LYS A 76 -3.10 -5.75 1.02
N PHE A 77 -1.96 -5.28 1.53
CA PHE A 77 -1.55 -5.60 2.89
C PHE A 77 -2.50 -4.88 3.87
N PRO A 78 -3.27 -5.59 4.70
CA PRO A 78 -4.22 -4.96 5.61
C PRO A 78 -3.42 -4.29 6.72
N LEU A 79 -3.20 -2.98 6.59
CA LEU A 79 -2.65 -2.18 7.69
C LEU A 79 -3.75 -1.69 8.62
N SER A 80 -5.02 -1.83 8.26
CA SER A 80 -6.15 -1.36 9.08
C SER A 80 -6.22 -2.07 10.44
N LEU A 81 -6.24 -1.26 11.50
CA LEU A 81 -6.50 -1.69 12.89
C LEU A 81 -7.93 -2.19 13.10
N ASP A 82 -8.84 -1.93 12.15
CA ASP A 82 -10.25 -2.32 12.25
C ASP A 82 -10.47 -3.82 11.97
N ARG A 83 -9.46 -4.50 11.40
CA ARG A 83 -9.51 -5.95 11.23
C ARG A 83 -8.99 -6.63 12.48
N PRO A 84 -9.81 -7.45 13.15
CA PRO A 84 -9.35 -8.20 14.31
C PRO A 84 -8.22 -9.14 13.90
N THR A 85 -7.08 -9.03 14.57
CA THR A 85 -5.87 -9.86 14.38
C THR A 85 -6.10 -11.36 14.66
N SER A 86 -7.28 -11.73 15.14
CA SER A 86 -7.71 -13.11 15.38
C SER A 86 -8.12 -13.86 14.11
N GLN A 87 -8.25 -13.18 12.97
CA GLN A 87 -8.51 -13.85 11.70
C GLN A 87 -7.24 -13.87 10.84
N PRO A 88 -6.77 -15.06 10.42
CA PRO A 88 -5.71 -15.16 9.43
C PRO A 88 -6.07 -14.33 8.20
N PHE A 89 -5.10 -13.62 7.63
CA PHE A 89 -5.26 -12.99 6.32
C PHE A 89 -5.59 -14.10 5.31
N VAL A 90 -6.87 -14.21 4.95
CA VAL A 90 -7.32 -14.98 3.80
C VAL A 90 -7.32 -13.98 2.65
N PRO A 91 -6.43 -14.12 1.64
CA PRO A 91 -6.57 -13.35 0.43
C PRO A 91 -7.96 -13.67 -0.13
N ASP A 92 -8.78 -12.64 -0.37
CA ASP A 92 -10.05 -12.84 -1.08
C ASP A 92 -9.75 -13.66 -2.33
N GLU A 93 -10.46 -14.79 -2.45
CA GLU A 93 -10.30 -15.75 -3.52
C GLU A 93 -10.23 -14.99 -4.85
N LEU A 94 -9.21 -15.30 -5.65
CA LEU A 94 -9.19 -14.90 -7.04
C LEU A 94 -10.41 -15.56 -7.67
N ASP A 95 -11.48 -14.79 -7.85
CA ASP A 95 -12.63 -15.19 -8.67
C ASP A 95 -12.09 -15.58 -10.05
N ASP A 96 -12.17 -16.87 -10.37
CA ASP A 96 -11.98 -17.46 -11.71
C ASP A 96 -13.12 -17.03 -12.66
#